data_AF-A0A367J5X8-F1
#
_entry.id   AF-A0A367J5X8-F1
#
_cell.length_a   1.000
_cell.length_b   1.000
_cell.length_c   1.000
_cell.angle_alpha   90.00
_cell.angle_beta   90.00
_cell.angle_gamma   90.00
#
_symmetry.space_group_name_H-M   'P 1'
#
loop_
_entity.id
_entity.type
_entity.pdbx_description
1 polymer ?
#
loop_
_entity_poly.entity_id
_entity_poly.type
_entity_poly.pdbx_seq_one_letter_code
_entity_poly.pdbx_strand_id
1 'polypeptide(L)'
;MSSQPSKPITFHCQLGVLGYDCKPSLKCPPHWSILFPATFYDFQDDHSTPYVGTVDIQEHLQSKNLSMPGYRIPPKGQIQVVVKNPNKTAVKLFLIPYDFTDMPRNSKTFLRQKSYGEQPGHHDVLRYAIHLHVCRTEKKRIYIYKHIRIVFANRIADAREKFKVICEGPKEPVYVPL
;
A
#
# COMPACT_ATOMS: atom_id res chain seq x y z
N MET A 1 28.02 -10.48 -2.29
CA MET A 1 27.91 -10.09 -0.86
C MET A 1 26.43 -9.97 -0.53
N SER A 2 25.87 -10.86 0.30
CA SER A 2 24.48 -10.73 0.79
C SER A 2 24.52 -10.09 2.19
N SER A 3 24.00 -8.88 2.33
CA SER A 3 23.83 -8.25 3.65
C SER A 3 22.66 -8.91 4.39
N GLN A 4 22.80 -9.07 5.72
CA GLN A 4 21.71 -9.59 6.54
C GLN A 4 20.67 -8.50 6.81
N PRO A 5 19.37 -8.84 6.86
CA PRO A 5 18.34 -7.88 7.22
C PRO A 5 18.44 -7.50 8.71
N SER A 6 17.98 -6.29 9.04
CA SER A 6 17.81 -5.84 10.41
C SER A 6 16.84 -6.73 11.20
N LYS A 7 16.87 -6.62 12.53
CA LYS A 7 15.76 -7.13 13.36
C LYS A 7 14.44 -6.48 12.90
N PRO A 8 13.34 -7.25 12.79
CA PRO A 8 12.04 -6.70 12.42
C PRO A 8 11.57 -5.66 13.43
N ILE A 9 11.10 -4.52 12.93
CA ILE A 9 10.47 -3.47 13.72
C ILE A 9 8.98 -3.46 13.40
N THR A 10 8.13 -3.38 14.41
CA THR A 10 6.67 -3.39 14.24
C THR A 10 6.14 -2.00 13.92
N PHE A 11 5.47 -1.86 12.77
CA PHE A 11 4.79 -0.65 12.35
C PHE A 11 3.27 -0.85 12.34
N HIS A 12 2.53 0.26 12.27
CA HIS A 12 1.09 0.25 12.05
C HIS A 12 0.76 0.70 10.63
N CYS A 13 -0.05 -0.08 9.92
CA CYS A 13 -0.67 0.29 8.66
C CYS A 13 -2.13 0.66 8.92
N GLN A 14 -2.47 1.93 8.74
CA GLN A 14 -3.85 2.39 8.73
C GLN A 14 -4.37 2.44 7.29
N LEU A 15 -5.29 1.54 6.93
CA LEU A 15 -5.91 1.42 5.63
C LEU A 15 -7.30 2.06 5.64
N GLY A 16 -7.55 2.99 4.72
CA GLY A 16 -8.82 3.65 4.51
C GLY A 16 -9.11 3.86 3.01
N VAL A 17 -10.33 4.27 2.70
CA VAL A 17 -10.71 4.66 1.34
C VAL A 17 -11.70 5.81 1.39
N LEU A 18 -11.51 6.78 0.50
CA LEU A 18 -12.48 7.82 0.20
C LEU A 18 -13.17 7.47 -1.12
N GLY A 19 -14.45 7.15 -1.07
CA GLY A 19 -15.24 6.76 -2.22
C GLY A 19 -15.80 7.94 -3.01
N TYR A 20 -15.86 7.79 -4.33
CA TYR A 20 -16.53 8.70 -5.26
C TYR A 20 -17.73 7.99 -5.89
N ASP A 21 -18.82 8.73 -6.15
CA ASP A 21 -20.04 8.25 -6.84
C ASP A 21 -20.55 6.87 -6.37
N CYS A 22 -20.59 6.66 -5.05
CA CYS A 22 -20.89 5.37 -4.45
C CYS A 22 -21.94 5.45 -3.34
N LYS A 23 -22.39 4.29 -2.85
CA LYS A 23 -23.34 4.20 -1.73
C LYS A 23 -22.76 4.94 -0.50
N PRO A 24 -23.58 5.65 0.32
CA PRO A 24 -23.10 6.38 1.49
C PRO A 24 -22.24 5.54 2.45
N SER A 25 -22.60 4.26 2.64
CA SER A 25 -21.85 3.31 3.47
C SER A 25 -20.46 2.94 2.95
N LEU A 26 -20.17 3.24 1.68
CA LEU A 26 -18.87 3.01 1.03
C LEU A 26 -18.10 4.31 0.76
N LYS A 27 -18.66 5.48 1.12
CA LYS A 27 -18.00 6.77 0.90
C LYS A 27 -16.79 6.95 1.83
N CYS A 28 -16.88 6.46 3.07
CA CYS A 28 -15.79 6.40 4.04
C CYS A 28 -16.01 5.22 4.98
N PRO A 29 -15.77 3.97 4.54
CA PRO A 29 -15.94 2.81 5.41
C PRO A 29 -14.90 2.82 6.55
N PRO A 30 -15.16 2.12 7.67
CA PRO A 30 -14.27 2.14 8.83
C PRO A 30 -12.82 1.80 8.47
N HIS A 31 -11.86 2.60 8.96
CA HIS A 31 -10.45 2.38 8.69
C HIS A 31 -9.95 1.14 9.43
N TRP A 32 -9.09 0.35 8.79
CA TRP A 32 -8.40 -0.77 9.42
C TRP A 32 -7.05 -0.31 9.94
N SER A 33 -6.65 -0.81 11.11
CA SER A 33 -5.32 -0.63 11.68
C SER A 33 -4.71 -2.01 11.85
N ILE A 34 -3.66 -2.29 11.09
CA ILE A 34 -3.01 -3.60 11.01
C ILE A 34 -1.55 -3.44 11.42
N LEU A 35 -1.10 -4.28 12.34
CA LEU A 35 0.32 -4.35 12.71
C LEU A 35 1.09 -5.12 11.65
N PHE A 36 2.28 -4.67 11.30
CA PHE A 36 3.13 -5.40 10.37
C PHE A 36 4.62 -5.22 10.70
N PRO A 37 5.45 -6.26 10.55
CA PRO A 37 6.89 -6.14 10.68
C PRO A 37 7.49 -5.50 9.42
N ALA A 38 8.50 -4.65 9.61
CA ALA A 38 9.34 -4.14 8.53
C ALA A 38 10.83 -4.29 8.88
N THR A 39 11.64 -4.54 7.87
CA THR A 39 13.10 -4.68 7.97
C THR A 39 13.79 -3.75 6.98
N PHE A 40 15.04 -3.40 7.26
CA PHE A 40 15.92 -2.70 6.32
C PHE A 40 17.25 -3.46 6.24
N TYR A 41 18.06 -3.11 5.26
CA TYR A 41 19.41 -3.61 5.09
C TYR A 41 20.38 -2.47 5.35
N ASP A 42 21.42 -2.77 6.12
CA ASP A 42 22.50 -1.86 6.37
C ASP A 42 23.68 -2.23 5.47
N PHE A 43 24.15 -1.26 4.69
CA PHE A 43 25.36 -1.38 3.90
C PHE A 43 26.42 -0.54 4.59
N GLN A 44 27.64 -1.06 4.71
CA GLN A 44 28.75 -0.46 5.47
C GLN A 44 29.20 0.93 4.96
N ASP A 45 28.56 1.45 3.90
CA ASP A 45 28.86 2.71 3.22
C ASP A 45 27.82 3.83 3.55
N ASP A 46 27.39 3.97 4.80
CA ASP A 46 26.57 5.09 5.33
C ASP A 46 25.17 5.30 4.69
N HIS A 47 24.66 4.34 3.93
CA HIS A 47 23.35 4.43 3.28
C HIS A 47 22.46 3.24 3.63
N SER A 48 21.74 3.35 4.76
CA SER A 48 20.69 2.37 5.10
C SER A 48 19.59 2.32 4.03
N THR A 49 19.16 1.12 3.65
CA THR A 49 18.08 0.95 2.67
C THR A 49 16.75 1.42 3.25
N PRO A 50 15.74 1.71 2.39
CA PRO A 50 14.37 1.87 2.89
C PRO A 50 13.91 0.61 3.65
N TYR A 51 12.96 0.81 4.57
CA TYR A 51 12.22 -0.26 5.19
C TYR A 51 11.35 -0.96 4.16
N VAL A 52 11.23 -2.28 4.29
CA VAL A 52 10.34 -3.14 3.52
C VAL A 52 9.48 -3.92 4.49
N GLY A 53 8.16 -3.84 4.31
CA GLY A 53 7.20 -4.57 5.14
C GLY A 53 6.06 -5.14 4.33
N THR A 54 5.45 -6.20 4.85
CA THR A 54 4.27 -6.85 4.27
C THR A 54 3.14 -6.82 5.29
N VAL A 55 2.05 -6.15 4.93
CA VAL A 55 0.81 -6.11 5.71
C VAL A 55 -0.05 -7.28 5.27
N ASP A 56 -0.24 -8.27 6.15
CA ASP A 56 -1.07 -9.44 5.86
C ASP A 56 -2.54 -9.13 6.15
N ILE A 57 -3.34 -9.05 5.08
CA ILE A 57 -4.78 -8.77 5.19
C ILE A 57 -5.53 -10.04 5.64
N GLN A 58 -5.04 -11.21 5.23
CA GLN A 58 -5.69 -12.48 5.50
C GLN A 58 -5.57 -12.86 6.98
N GLU A 59 -4.38 -12.65 7.57
CA GLU A 59 -4.16 -12.82 9.01
C GLU A 59 -5.02 -11.84 9.83
N HIS A 60 -5.16 -10.58 9.37
CA HIS A 60 -6.04 -9.61 10.02
C HIS A 60 -7.52 -10.03 10.01
N LEU A 61 -7.98 -10.64 8.92
CA LEU A 61 -9.35 -11.17 8.82
C LEU A 61 -9.56 -12.36 9.74
N GLN A 62 -8.59 -13.29 9.78
CA GLN A 62 -8.63 -14.48 10.64
C GLN A 62 -8.67 -14.10 12.12
N SER A 63 -7.79 -13.19 12.57
CA SER A 63 -7.78 -12.70 13.95
C SER A 63 -9.09 -12.02 14.39
N LYS A 64 -9.89 -11.52 13.44
CA LYS A 64 -11.20 -10.90 13.69
C LYS A 64 -12.40 -11.81 13.38
N ASN A 65 -12.17 -13.08 13.02
CA ASN A 65 -13.20 -14.04 12.61
C ASN A 65 -14.12 -13.49 11.49
N LEU A 66 -13.56 -12.75 10.53
CA LEU A 66 -14.31 -12.15 9.43
C LEU A 66 -14.35 -13.08 8.20
N SER A 67 -15.54 -13.44 7.74
CA SER A 67 -15.78 -14.30 6.56
C SER A 67 -15.69 -13.54 5.22
N MET A 68 -15.03 -12.38 5.19
CA MET A 68 -14.94 -11.53 4.00
C MET A 68 -13.57 -11.72 3.32
N PRO A 69 -13.47 -11.58 1.98
CA PRO A 69 -12.21 -11.82 1.27
C PRO A 69 -11.15 -10.73 1.46
N GLY A 70 -11.51 -9.58 2.04
CA GLY A 70 -10.62 -8.42 2.14
C GLY A 70 -11.30 -7.17 2.67
N TYR A 71 -10.56 -6.05 2.59
CA TYR A 71 -11.07 -4.72 2.90
C TYR A 71 -11.95 -4.22 1.75
N ARG A 72 -13.23 -3.96 2.01
CA ARG A 72 -14.19 -3.57 0.97
C ARG A 72 -14.00 -2.13 0.52
N ILE A 73 -13.92 -1.92 -0.79
CA ILE A 73 -13.77 -0.59 -1.40
C ILE A 73 -14.87 -0.31 -2.46
N PRO A 74 -15.24 0.95 -2.70
CA PRO A 74 -16.13 1.33 -3.81
C PRO A 74 -15.46 1.16 -5.18
N PRO A 75 -16.21 1.16 -6.29
CA PRO A 75 -15.66 1.06 -7.65
C PRO A 75 -14.69 2.16 -8.05
N LYS A 76 -14.88 3.37 -7.51
CA LYS A 76 -14.05 4.54 -7.79
C LYS A 76 -13.77 5.27 -6.49
N GLY A 77 -12.55 5.76 -6.32
CA GLY A 77 -12.16 6.35 -5.05
C GLY A 77 -10.68 6.73 -4.97
N GLN A 78 -10.25 7.04 -3.76
CA GLN A 78 -8.86 7.23 -3.41
C GLN A 78 -8.54 6.39 -2.18
N ILE A 79 -7.63 5.43 -2.32
CA ILE A 79 -7.14 4.62 -1.21
C ILE A 79 -6.17 5.47 -0.39
N GLN A 80 -6.32 5.40 0.93
CA GLN A 80 -5.47 6.10 1.89
C GLN A 80 -4.75 5.06 2.75
N VAL A 81 -3.42 5.02 2.67
CA VAL A 81 -2.61 4.16 3.53
C VAL A 81 -1.65 5.03 4.34
N VAL A 82 -1.78 4.99 5.67
CA VAL A 82 -0.87 5.67 6.58
C VAL A 82 0.03 4.63 7.24
N VAL A 83 1.33 4.79 7.07
CA VAL A 83 2.33 4.06 7.85
C VAL A 83 2.63 4.87 9.11
N LYS A 84 2.53 4.26 10.28
CA LYS A 84 2.91 4.85 11.56
C LYS A 84 4.00 4.04 12.23
N ASN A 85 4.93 4.74 12.86
CA ASN A 85 6.00 4.13 13.65
C ASN A 85 5.43 3.46 14.94
N PRO A 86 6.26 2.73 15.72
CA PRO A 86 5.84 2.17 17.00
C PRO A 86 5.22 3.19 17.98
N ASN A 87 5.68 4.44 17.91
CA ASN A 87 5.16 5.56 18.71
C ASN A 87 3.85 6.15 18.16
N LYS A 88 3.24 5.51 17.15
CA LYS A 88 2.00 5.91 16.46
C LYS A 88 2.08 7.26 15.73
N THR A 89 3.27 7.78 15.49
CA THR A 89 3.53 8.94 14.62
C THR A 89 3.44 8.52 13.16
N ALA A 90 2.69 9.29 12.35
CA ALA A 90 2.61 9.04 10.91
C ALA A 90 3.97 9.33 10.24
N VAL A 91 4.53 8.34 9.56
CA VAL A 91 5.81 8.46 8.83
C VAL A 91 5.60 8.63 7.33
N LYS A 92 4.52 8.06 6.78
CA LYS A 92 4.16 8.21 5.36
C LYS A 92 2.66 8.08 5.14
N LEU A 93 2.11 8.94 4.29
CA LEU A 93 0.78 8.82 3.73
C LEU A 93 0.88 8.50 2.23
N PHE A 94 0.18 7.47 1.79
CA PHE A 94 -0.07 7.14 0.39
C PHE A 94 -1.50 7.52 0.03
N LEU A 95 -1.66 8.26 -1.06
CA LEU A 95 -2.94 8.66 -1.64
C LEU A 95 -2.98 8.10 -3.05
N ILE A 96 -3.72 7.00 -3.24
CA ILE A 96 -3.73 6.23 -4.48
C ILE A 96 -5.11 6.39 -5.12
N PRO A 97 -5.28 7.31 -6.09
CA PRO A 97 -6.52 7.39 -6.85
C PRO A 97 -6.69 6.12 -7.68
N TYR A 98 -7.92 5.64 -7.79
CA TYR A 98 -8.22 4.45 -8.57
C TYR A 98 -9.62 4.53 -9.20
N ASP A 99 -9.77 3.88 -10.34
CA ASP A 99 -11.05 3.64 -11.00
C ASP A 99 -11.08 2.18 -11.46
N PHE A 100 -12.04 1.43 -10.94
CA PHE A 100 -12.31 0.04 -11.29
C PHE A 100 -13.74 -0.11 -11.79
N THR A 101 -14.39 0.95 -12.28
CA THR A 101 -15.78 0.89 -12.76
C THR A 101 -15.96 -0.15 -13.87
N ASP A 102 -14.99 -0.26 -14.77
CA ASP A 102 -14.86 -1.19 -15.90
C ASP A 102 -14.40 -2.61 -15.51
N MET A 103 -13.93 -2.83 -14.28
CA MET A 103 -13.43 -4.13 -13.84
C MET A 103 -14.50 -5.24 -13.97
N PRO A 104 -14.23 -6.34 -14.70
CA PRO A 104 -15.21 -7.41 -14.91
C PRO A 104 -15.44 -8.24 -13.65
N ARG A 105 -16.58 -8.93 -13.56
CA ARG A 105 -16.87 -9.83 -12.42
C ARG A 105 -15.84 -10.95 -12.35
N ASN A 106 -15.57 -11.42 -11.13
CA ASN A 106 -14.65 -12.52 -10.87
C ASN A 106 -13.25 -12.30 -11.47
N SER A 107 -12.72 -11.10 -11.28
CA SER A 107 -11.38 -10.73 -11.76
C SER A 107 -10.53 -10.15 -10.64
N LYS A 108 -9.22 -10.07 -10.87
CA LYS A 108 -8.20 -9.51 -9.99
C LYS A 108 -7.25 -8.63 -10.77
N THR A 109 -6.65 -7.69 -10.05
CA THR A 109 -5.67 -6.72 -10.54
C THR A 109 -4.79 -6.26 -9.38
N PHE A 110 -3.86 -5.36 -9.64
CA PHE A 110 -3.06 -4.72 -8.60
C PHE A 110 -2.90 -3.23 -8.86
N LEU A 111 -2.64 -2.47 -7.81
CA LEU A 111 -2.21 -1.08 -7.90
C LEU A 111 -0.79 -0.95 -7.35
N ARG A 112 0.05 -0.22 -8.06
CA ARG A 112 1.36 0.20 -7.58
C ARG A 112 1.43 1.71 -7.56
N GLN A 113 1.98 2.26 -6.50
CA GLN A 113 2.46 3.64 -6.49
C GLN A 113 3.92 3.62 -6.06
N LYS A 114 4.76 4.32 -6.82
CA LYS A 114 6.17 4.53 -6.52
C LYS A 114 6.43 6.03 -6.38
N SER A 115 7.34 6.40 -5.51
CA SER A 115 7.78 7.78 -5.33
C SER A 115 9.28 7.82 -5.36
N TYR A 116 9.82 8.55 -6.32
CA TYR A 116 11.25 8.74 -6.51
C TYR A 116 11.64 10.11 -5.98
N GLY A 117 12.71 10.18 -5.18
CA GLY A 117 13.26 11.47 -4.75
C GLY A 117 14.08 12.07 -5.88
N GLU A 118 13.77 13.30 -6.26
CA GLU A 118 14.54 14.05 -7.26
C GLU A 118 15.83 14.59 -6.61
N GLN A 119 16.98 14.23 -7.16
CA GLN A 119 18.27 14.80 -6.78
C GLN A 119 18.96 15.42 -8.01
N PRO A 120 19.35 16.71 -7.97
CA PRO A 120 20.04 17.34 -9.09
C PRO A 120 21.38 16.62 -9.39
N GLY A 121 21.55 16.15 -10.62
CA GLY A 121 22.79 15.50 -11.08
C GLY A 121 22.95 14.03 -10.70
N HIS A 122 21.94 13.38 -10.10
CA HIS A 122 21.95 11.95 -9.77
C HIS A 122 20.71 11.24 -10.33
N HIS A 123 20.76 9.91 -10.38
CA HIS A 123 19.61 9.09 -10.76
C HIS A 123 18.50 9.15 -9.71
N ASP A 124 17.24 9.16 -10.18
CA ASP A 124 16.03 9.07 -9.35
C ASP A 124 16.10 7.87 -8.38
N VAL A 125 16.14 8.12 -7.08
CA VAL A 125 16.19 7.06 -6.06
C VAL A 125 14.78 6.73 -5.58
N LEU A 126 14.39 5.46 -5.60
CA LEU A 126 13.11 5.02 -5.06
C LEU A 126 13.08 5.24 -3.54
N ARG A 127 12.15 6.07 -3.07
CA ARG A 127 11.99 6.40 -1.64
C ARG A 127 10.80 5.72 -1.01
N TYR A 128 9.72 5.58 -1.77
CA TYR A 128 8.49 4.95 -1.30
C TYR A 128 7.89 4.09 -2.40
N ALA A 129 7.35 2.94 -2.03
CA ALA A 129 6.54 2.13 -2.93
C ALA A 129 5.43 1.45 -2.15
N ILE A 130 4.30 1.24 -2.80
CA ILE A 130 3.20 0.43 -2.28
C ILE A 130 2.64 -0.43 -3.39
N HIS A 131 2.33 -1.68 -3.05
CA HIS A 131 1.70 -2.64 -3.95
C HIS A 131 0.47 -3.24 -3.26
N LEU A 132 -0.68 -3.03 -3.88
CA LEU A 132 -2.00 -3.45 -3.40
C LEU A 132 -2.57 -4.50 -4.34
N HIS A 133 -3.06 -5.61 -3.80
CA HIS A 133 -3.84 -6.57 -4.57
C HIS A 133 -5.32 -6.23 -4.47
N VAL A 134 -6.01 -6.22 -5.62
CA VAL A 134 -7.44 -5.90 -5.70
C VAL A 134 -8.19 -7.03 -6.40
N CYS A 135 -9.35 -7.42 -5.88
CA CYS A 135 -10.23 -8.38 -6.53
C CYS A 135 -11.67 -7.88 -6.58
N ARG A 136 -12.40 -8.32 -7.61
CA ARG A 136 -13.85 -8.15 -7.75
C ARG A 136 -14.52 -9.50 -7.73
N THR A 137 -15.38 -9.72 -6.75
CA THR A 137 -16.12 -10.98 -6.60
C THR A 137 -17.30 -11.07 -7.58
N GLU A 138 -17.88 -12.26 -7.71
CA GLU A 138 -19.11 -12.51 -8.51
C GLU A 138 -20.27 -11.58 -8.12
N LYS A 139 -20.38 -11.25 -6.82
CA LYS A 139 -21.39 -10.34 -6.25
C LYS A 139 -21.10 -8.86 -6.56
N LYS A 140 -20.22 -8.55 -7.53
CA LYS A 140 -19.78 -7.20 -7.93
C LYS A 140 -19.19 -6.36 -6.80
N ARG A 141 -18.63 -6.98 -5.76
CA ARG A 141 -17.99 -6.27 -4.64
C ARG A 141 -16.48 -6.27 -4.83
N ILE A 142 -15.85 -5.14 -4.59
CA ILE A 142 -14.40 -4.96 -4.76
C ILE A 142 -13.72 -4.97 -3.40
N TYR A 143 -12.58 -5.64 -3.31
CA TYR A 143 -11.79 -5.77 -2.09
C TYR A 143 -10.31 -5.58 -2.35
N ILE A 144 -9.62 -5.01 -1.37
CA ILE A 144 -8.17 -5.14 -1.21
C ILE A 144 -7.92 -6.42 -0.41
N TYR A 145 -7.14 -7.34 -0.96
CA TYR A 145 -7.01 -8.70 -0.42
C TYR A 145 -5.55 -9.17 -0.35
N LYS A 146 -5.35 -10.38 0.19
CA LYS A 146 -4.05 -11.06 0.29
C LYS A 146 -3.06 -10.32 1.17
N HIS A 147 -2.28 -9.39 0.62
CA HIS A 147 -1.32 -8.58 1.36
C HIS A 147 -1.02 -7.26 0.65
N ILE A 148 -0.53 -6.30 1.43
CA ILE A 148 0.01 -5.02 0.94
C ILE A 148 1.52 -5.04 1.16
N ARG A 149 2.30 -4.82 0.11
CA ARG A 149 3.75 -4.62 0.26
C ARG A 149 4.05 -3.13 0.30
N ILE A 150 4.81 -2.70 1.30
CA ILE A 150 5.12 -1.29 1.52
C ILE A 150 6.64 -1.13 1.63
N VAL A 151 7.17 -0.17 0.91
CA VAL A 151 8.54 0.31 1.00
C VAL A 151 8.50 1.77 1.43
N PHE A 152 9.24 2.14 2.46
CA PHE A 152 9.29 3.51 2.95
C PHE A 152 10.67 3.87 3.51
N ALA A 153 11.10 5.11 3.26
CA ALA A 153 12.42 5.58 3.69
C ALA A 153 12.62 5.54 5.22
N ASN A 154 13.85 5.31 5.65
CA ASN A 154 14.27 5.26 7.06
C ASN A 154 14.32 6.64 7.74
N ARG A 155 14.11 7.73 6.98
CA ARG A 155 14.08 9.11 7.48
C ARG A 155 12.74 9.77 7.19
N ILE A 156 12.36 10.71 8.06
CA ILE A 156 11.26 11.65 7.78
C ILE A 156 11.64 12.38 6.49
N ALA A 157 10.74 12.42 5.52
CA ALA A 157 10.95 13.22 4.32
C ALA A 157 11.11 14.67 4.74
N ASP A 158 12.25 15.29 4.41
CA ASP A 158 12.40 16.73 4.61
C ASP A 158 11.32 17.44 3.79
N ALA A 159 10.73 18.50 4.33
CA ALA A 159 9.65 19.26 3.66
C ALA A 159 10.07 19.86 2.30
N ARG A 160 11.37 19.83 1.98
CA ARG A 160 11.96 20.29 0.72
C ARG A 160 12.13 19.18 -0.32
N GLU A 161 11.96 17.90 0.03
CA GLU A 161 12.10 16.79 -0.92
C GLU A 161 10.92 16.79 -1.90
N LYS A 162 11.22 17.01 -3.19
CA LYS A 162 10.26 16.81 -4.29
C LYS A 162 10.27 15.34 -4.69
N PHE A 163 9.08 14.77 -4.78
CA PHE A 163 8.91 13.39 -5.21
C PHE A 163 8.18 13.31 -6.54
N LYS A 164 8.76 12.58 -7.48
CA LYS A 164 8.06 12.12 -8.67
C LYS A 164 7.23 10.90 -8.31
N VAL A 165 5.91 11.09 -8.26
CA VAL A 165 4.95 10.03 -7.93
C VAL A 165 4.43 9.38 -9.21
N ILE A 166 4.58 8.07 -9.32
CA ILE A 166 4.12 7.28 -10.47
C ILE A 166 3.12 6.25 -9.95
N CYS A 167 1.89 6.31 -10.44
CA CYS A 167 0.89 5.27 -10.24
C CYS A 167 0.91 4.33 -11.44
N GLU A 168 1.19 3.05 -11.20
CA GLU A 168 1.24 2.00 -12.22
C GLU A 168 0.16 0.95 -11.94
N GLY A 169 -0.70 0.68 -12.93
CA GLY A 169 -1.51 -0.53 -12.99
C GLY A 169 -0.84 -1.61 -13.85
N PRO A 170 -1.42 -2.82 -13.91
CA PRO A 170 -1.09 -3.76 -14.97
C PRO A 170 -1.41 -3.14 -16.34
N LYS A 171 -0.50 -3.31 -17.30
CA LYS A 171 -0.65 -2.79 -18.67
C LYS A 171 -1.59 -3.69 -19.48
N GLU A 172 -1.18 -4.93 -19.76
CA GLU A 172 -2.01 -5.92 -20.45
C GLU A 172 -1.69 -7.34 -19.94
N PRO A 173 -2.70 -8.16 -19.57
CA PRO A 173 -4.09 -7.77 -19.35
C PRO A 173 -4.23 -6.94 -18.06
N VAL A 174 -5.09 -5.91 -18.08
CA VAL A 174 -5.39 -5.08 -16.89
C VAL A 174 -6.09 -5.90 -15.80
N TYR A 175 -6.89 -6.89 -16.20
CA TYR A 175 -7.64 -7.76 -15.33
C TYR A 175 -7.36 -9.22 -15.65
N VAL A 176 -7.08 -10.00 -14.61
CA VAL A 176 -6.88 -11.45 -14.69
C VAL A 176 -8.07 -12.13 -14.03
N PRO A 177 -8.58 -13.28 -14.49
CA PRO A 177 -9.57 -14.05 -13.76
C PRO A 177 -9.12 -14.34 -12.32
N LEU A 178 -10.05 -14.25 -11.36
CA LEU A 178 -9.79 -14.44 -9.93
C LEU A 178 -9.25 -15.85 -9.65
#